data_AF-A0A847V694-F1
#
_entry.id   AF-A0A847V694-F1
#
_cell.length_a   1.000
_cell.length_b   1.000
_cell.length_c   1.000
_cell.angle_alpha   90.00
_cell.angle_beta   90.00
_cell.angle_gamma   90.00
#
_symmetry.space_group_name_H-M   'P 1'
#
loop_
_entity.id
_entity.type
_entity.pdbx_description
1 polymer ?
#
loop_
_entity_poly.entity_id
_entity_poly.type
_entity_poly.pdbx_seq_one_letter_code
_entity_poly.pdbx_strand_id
1 'polypeptide(L)'
;MIATCPHCSYVWRSDAGRDRITCPNCGRKFPRPAVDIVVLGRGVPLKTTCDLCGYPKAELNVCRIDGESAFVCSVCLKGATAPPHPQE
;
A
#
# COMPACT_ATOMS: atom_id res chain seq x y z
N MET A 1 1.13 1.44 4.72
CA MET A 1 1.01 -0.04 4.64
C MET A 1 1.91 -0.69 5.68
N ILE A 2 1.58 -1.88 6.19
CA ILE A 2 2.53 -2.70 6.95
C ILE A 2 3.40 -3.46 5.95
N ALA A 3 4.71 -3.42 6.15
CA ALA A 3 5.69 -4.12 5.33
C ALA A 3 6.56 -5.02 6.22
N THR A 4 6.91 -6.20 5.70
CA THR A 4 7.77 -7.16 6.36
C THR A 4 9.03 -7.36 5.53
N CYS A 5 10.20 -7.33 6.18
CA CYS A 5 11.47 -7.59 5.49
C CYS A 5 11.63 -9.08 5.19
N PRO A 6 11.84 -9.50 3.93
CA PRO A 6 12.05 -10.92 3.61
C PRO A 6 13.40 -11.46 4.11
N HIS A 7 14.32 -10.58 4.51
CA HIS A 7 15.66 -10.97 4.99
C HIS A 7 15.73 -11.14 6.51
N CYS A 8 15.12 -10.23 7.28
CA CYS A 8 15.22 -10.24 8.74
C CYS A 8 13.86 -10.28 9.46
N SER A 9 12.76 -10.46 8.72
CA SER A 9 11.39 -10.53 9.25
C SER A 9 10.93 -9.31 10.04
N TYR A 10 11.66 -8.21 9.97
CA TYR A 10 11.29 -6.96 10.63
C TYR A 10 9.99 -6.40 10.02
N VAL A 11 9.06 -5.95 10.85
CA VAL A 11 7.75 -5.41 10.43
C VAL A 11 7.69 -3.91 10.74
N TRP A 12 7.28 -3.09 9.78
CA TRP A 12 7.13 -1.63 9.98
C TRP A 12 6.02 -1.03 9.13
N ARG A 13 5.62 0.19 9.49
CA ARG A 13 4.75 1.02 8.64
C ARG A 13 5.61 1.76 7.61
N SER A 14 5.40 1.45 6.34
CA SER A 14 6.00 2.18 5.21
C SER A 14 4.99 3.14 4.61
N ASP A 15 5.46 4.32 4.21
CA ASP A 15 4.74 5.22 3.32
C ASP A 15 4.57 4.56 1.94
N ALA A 16 3.33 4.58 1.46
CA ALA A 16 2.94 3.95 0.20
C ALA A 16 3.08 4.97 -0.94
N GLY A 17 4.28 5.05 -1.50
CA GLY A 17 4.53 5.87 -2.69
C GLY A 17 5.71 5.43 -3.55
N ARG A 18 6.41 4.36 -3.18
CA ARG A 18 7.62 3.91 -3.88
C ARG A 18 7.51 2.42 -4.25
N ASP A 19 7.95 2.07 -5.46
CA ASP A 19 8.02 0.69 -5.95
C ASP A 19 8.94 -0.21 -5.11
N ARG A 20 9.93 0.41 -4.47
CA ARG A 20 10.89 -0.25 -3.58
C ARG A 20 10.80 0.34 -2.19
N ILE A 21 10.84 -0.54 -1.21
CA ILE A 21 10.87 -0.17 0.21
C ILE A 21 12.24 -0.53 0.79
N THR A 22 12.73 0.30 1.71
CA THR A 22 13.99 0.07 2.42
C THR A 22 13.67 -0.42 3.81
N CYS A 23 14.25 -1.54 4.23
CA CYS A 23 14.14 -1.99 5.62
C CYS A 23 14.87 -1.00 6.53
N PRO A 24 14.21 -0.40 7.53
CA PRO A 24 14.89 0.48 8.48
C PRO A 24 15.80 -0.29 9.44
N ASN A 25 15.60 -1.60 9.61
CA ASN A 25 16.42 -2.44 10.49
C ASN A 25 17.73 -2.91 9.80
N CYS A 26 17.65 -3.45 8.59
CA CYS A 26 18.83 -4.01 7.89
C CYS A 26 19.33 -3.16 6.71
N GLY A 27 18.66 -2.04 6.39
CA GLY A 27 19.03 -1.14 5.30
C GLY A 27 18.81 -1.69 3.89
N ARG A 28 18.37 -2.95 3.74
CA ARG A 28 18.16 -3.56 2.42
C ARG A 28 16.96 -2.95 1.72
N LYS A 29 17.12 -2.71 0.41
CA LYS A 29 16.04 -2.34 -0.51
C LYS A 29 15.50 -3.58 -1.17
N PHE A 30 14.19 -3.70 -1.22
CA PHE A 30 13.51 -4.81 -1.90
C PHE A 30 12.23 -4.30 -2.56
N PRO A 31 11.74 -4.99 -3.60
CA PRO A 31 10.45 -4.65 -4.20
C PRO A 31 9.37 -4.72 -3.13
N ARG A 32 8.43 -3.79 -3.21
CA ARG A 32 7.25 -3.83 -2.35
C ARG A 32 6.57 -5.20 -2.52
N PRO A 33 6.14 -5.86 -1.43
CA PRO A 33 5.39 -7.09 -1.55
C PRO A 33 4.15 -6.86 -2.44
N ALA A 34 3.92 -7.79 -3.37
CA ALA A 34 2.68 -7.83 -4.11
C ALA A 34 1.55 -8.03 -3.09
N VAL A 35 0.62 -7.09 -3.06
CA VAL A 35 -0.58 -7.18 -2.22
C VAL A 35 -1.77 -7.32 -3.16
N ASP A 36 -2.66 -8.26 -2.88
CA ASP A 36 -3.87 -8.40 -3.68
C ASP A 36 -4.86 -7.30 -3.27
N ILE A 37 -5.08 -6.33 -4.15
CA ILE A 37 -6.02 -5.23 -3.91
C ILE A 37 -7.26 -5.42 -4.76
N VAL A 38 -8.37 -5.79 -4.12
CA VAL A 38 -9.69 -5.88 -4.75
C VAL A 38 -10.47 -4.61 -4.43
N VAL A 39 -10.96 -3.91 -5.45
CA VAL A 39 -11.79 -2.72 -5.27
C VAL A 39 -13.26 -3.13 -5.19
N LEU A 40 -13.90 -2.87 -4.05
CA LEU A 40 -15.31 -3.20 -3.79
C LEU A 40 -16.24 -2.00 -4.06
N GLY A 41 -15.76 -0.77 -3.83
CA GLY A 41 -16.53 0.45 -4.05
C GLY A 41 -15.63 1.66 -4.24
N ARG A 42 -16.03 2.61 -5.08
CA ARG A 42 -15.25 3.81 -5.41
C ARG A 42 -15.94 5.08 -4.94
N GLY A 43 -15.15 6.09 -4.54
CA GLY A 43 -15.67 7.42 -4.21
C GLY A 43 -16.63 7.44 -3.01
N VAL A 44 -16.32 6.67 -1.97
CA VAL A 44 -17.14 6.63 -0.77
C VAL A 44 -16.74 7.80 0.15
N PRO A 45 -17.68 8.68 0.53
CA PRO A 45 -17.39 9.78 1.44
C PRO A 45 -17.16 9.23 2.85
N LEU A 46 -15.90 9.07 3.22
CA LEU A 46 -15.47 8.51 4.50
C LEU A 46 -14.59 9.53 5.22
N LYS A 47 -14.99 9.89 6.44
CA LYS A 47 -14.17 10.73 7.34
C LYS A 47 -13.07 9.92 8.03
N THR A 48 -12.34 9.09 7.28
CA THR A 48 -11.22 8.28 7.79
C THR A 48 -9.95 8.53 7.00
N THR A 49 -8.86 7.91 7.42
CA THR A 49 -7.56 7.96 6.75
C THR A 49 -7.42 6.84 5.73
N CYS A 50 -6.69 7.09 4.65
CA CYS A 50 -6.29 6.06 3.70
C CYS A 50 -5.37 5.01 4.39
N ASP A 51 -5.69 3.72 4.33
CA ASP A 51 -4.88 2.63 4.91
C ASP A 51 -3.50 2.48 4.25
N LEU A 52 -3.35 2.97 3.01
CA LEU A 52 -2.06 2.96 2.33
C LEU A 52 -1.15 4.12 2.76
N CYS A 53 -1.63 5.37 2.73
CA CYS A 53 -0.81 6.55 2.99
C CYS A 53 -0.99 7.19 4.38
N GLY A 54 -2.03 6.81 5.13
CA GLY A 54 -2.31 7.32 6.48
C GLY A 54 -2.91 8.73 6.54
N TYR A 55 -3.13 9.39 5.40
CA TYR A 55 -3.69 10.75 5.38
C TYR A 55 -5.21 10.76 5.29
N PRO A 56 -5.89 11.72 5.94
CA PRO A 56 -7.33 11.90 5.82
C PRO A 56 -7.69 12.31 4.40
N LYS A 57 -8.80 11.77 3.89
CA LYS A 57 -9.34 12.10 2.57
C LYS A 57 -10.85 12.29 2.66
N ALA A 58 -11.38 13.18 1.84
CA ALA A 58 -12.82 13.38 1.74
C ALA A 58 -13.52 12.15 1.12
N GLU A 59 -12.84 11.48 0.20
CA GLU A 59 -13.35 10.30 -0.51
C GLU A 59 -12.29 9.20 -0.55
N LEU A 60 -12.72 7.98 -0.26
CA LEU A 60 -11.89 6.78 -0.27
C LEU A 60 -12.58 5.67 -1.08
N ASN A 61 -11.79 4.72 -1.56
CA ASN A 61 -12.29 3.52 -2.20
C ASN A 61 -12.33 2.41 -1.16
N VAL A 62 -13.46 1.70 -1.07
CA VAL A 62 -13.58 0.49 -0.25
C VAL A 62 -12.88 -0.62 -1.00
N CYS A 63 -11.85 -1.18 -0.37
CA CYS A 63 -10.98 -2.19 -0.94
C CYS A 63 -10.85 -3.38 0.01
N ARG A 64 -10.29 -4.45 -0.53
CA ARG A 64 -9.77 -5.58 0.23
C ARG A 64 -8.29 -5.71 -0.09
N ILE A 65 -7.43 -5.72 0.92
CA ILE A 65 -5.99 -5.94 0.79
C ILE A 65 -5.69 -7.28 1.44
N ASP A 66 -5.24 -8.26 0.65
CA ASP A 66 -4.93 -9.62 1.14
C ASP A 66 -6.08 -10.29 1.92
N GLY A 67 -7.33 -10.03 1.50
CA GLY A 67 -8.52 -10.56 2.16
C GLY A 67 -9.02 -9.75 3.36
N GLU A 68 -8.32 -8.69 3.77
CA GLU A 68 -8.74 -7.79 4.84
C GLU A 68 -9.38 -6.51 4.28
N SER A 69 -10.47 -6.04 4.89
CA SER A 69 -11.15 -4.80 4.46
C SER A 69 -10.30 -3.56 4.74
N ALA A 70 -10.17 -2.68 3.74
CA ALA A 70 -9.34 -1.49 3.79
C ALA A 70 -9.97 -0.31 3.02
N PHE A 71 -9.52 0.91 3.31
CA PHE A 71 -9.96 2.14 2.65
C PHE A 71 -8.77 2.83 1.96
N VAL A 72 -8.82 2.95 0.64
CA VAL A 72 -7.67 3.41 -0.15
C VAL A 72 -8.04 4.61 -1.00
N CYS A 73 -7.26 5.69 -0.93
CA CYS A 73 -7.49 6.85 -1.78
C CYS A 73 -7.14 6.55 -3.24
N SER A 74 -7.78 7.25 -4.18
CA SER A 74 -7.64 6.99 -5.62
C SER A 74 -6.20 7.15 -6.14
N VAL A 75 -5.38 7.99 -5.49
CA VAL A 75 -3.96 8.16 -5.82
C VAL A 75 -3.17 6.90 -5.46
N CYS A 76 -3.35 6.39 -4.23
CA CYS A 76 -2.66 5.18 -3.78
C CYS A 76 -3.13 3.94 -4.54
N LEU A 77 -4.42 3.88 -4.90
CA LEU A 77 -4.98 2.77 -5.64
C LEU A 77 -4.35 2.65 -7.05
N LYS A 78 -4.17 3.77 -7.76
CA LYS A 78 -3.47 3.81 -9.06
C LYS A 78 -2.01 3.37 -8.96
N GLY A 79 -1.31 3.77 -7.90
CA GLY A 79 0.09 3.40 -7.69
C GLY A 79 0.28 1.91 -7.33
N ALA A 80 -0.75 1.27 -6.76
CA ALA A 80 -0.68 -0.15 -6.39
C ALA A 80 -1.03 -1.11 -7.54
N THR A 81 -1.71 -0.62 -8.59
CA THR A 81 -2.09 -1.43 -9.76
C THR A 81 -1.10 -1.32 -10.93
N ALA A 82 -0.03 -0.54 -10.78
CA ALA A 82 1.02 -0.54 -11.78
C ALA A 82 1.71 -1.93 -11.80
N PRO A 83 1.75 -2.63 -12.96
CA PRO A 83 2.61 -3.80 -13.08
C PRO A 83 4.06 -3.38 -12.75
N PRO A 84 4.90 -4.30 -12.23
CA PRO A 84 6.31 -3.99 -12.08
C PRO A 84 6.82 -3.50 -13.43
N HIS A 85 7.31 -2.25 -13.49
CA HIS A 85 8.02 -1.78 -14.67
C HIS A 85 9.13 -2.80 -14.95
N PRO A 86 9.26 -3.33 -16.17
CA PRO A 86 10.43 -4.11 -16.52
C PRO A 86 11.65 -3.20 -16.31
N GLN A 87 12.50 -3.57 -15.36
CA GLN A 87 13.80 -2.95 -15.21
C GLN A 87 14.64 -3.47 -16.39
N GLU A 88 14.86 -2.61 -17.38
CA GLU A 88 15.93 -2.73 -18.39
C GLU A 88 17.33 -2.78 -17.75
#